data_AF-A0A2G7LMT0-F1
#
_entry.id   AF-A0A2G7LMT0-F1
#
_cell.length_a   1.000
_cell.length_b   1.000
_cell.length_c   1.000
_cell.angle_alpha   90.00
_cell.angle_beta   90.00
_cell.angle_gamma   90.00
#
_symmetry.space_group_name_H-M   'P 1'
#
loop_
_entity.id
_entity.type
_entity.pdbx_description
1 polymer ?
#
loop_
_entity_poly.entity_id
_entity_poly.type
_entity_poly.pdbx_seq_one_letter_code
_entity_poly.pdbx_strand_id
1 'polypeptide(L)'
;MADGLEEPLLNINEIQGNSVPGFNKDYQTFLFFDIVEPVLAKRWLSYWTPYVSTAQEVLQFNRLYQLMRERRGEEPDGITATWLNIAFSYEGLKQLTDDLSVFEDSEFKLGMKKRSGILGDPTGTSQEQLEGHVKNWLFGGERNPVHLVLIAAGDDHVKLKKWTELIKESTRQLPGADPGTGGGIRLVFEQEGQARQDLKGHEHFGFKDGISQPGVRGRVSAMAEDYLTRRIIDPSDPRATLYAKPGQPLIWPGQFVLGYPQQLRDDSLHPKQSDLQMTGWVSNGSYLVIRRLRQDVVAFWEFVRMEAQNLGLKPEKFAALMFGRWPSGAPILLTPEEDDTLLGHNELANNHFMYVEDSQTIKLRPEFAESQKQLHQAKGDPQAALCPFAAHIRKTNPRDETTDTGSLSDSLVRRILRRGIPFGEPLPVNFETGLTGSDQYGGNRGLMFVAYMTSIEKQFEFISRNWMNSKCEPKEGGHDPITGQHERDARKREFELMDRTIVLDKEWVIPTGGEYFFQPSISALRNVLAK
;
A
#
# COMPACT_ATOMS: atom_id res chain seq x y z
N MET A 1 -36.07 5.15 -2.43
CA MET A 1 -35.15 5.57 -1.35
C MET A 1 -34.44 4.32 -0.92
N ALA A 2 -33.12 4.24 -1.09
CA ALA A 2 -32.35 3.08 -0.65
C ALA A 2 -32.50 2.95 0.87
N ASP A 3 -32.80 1.75 1.35
CA ASP A 3 -32.90 1.43 2.78
C ASP A 3 -31.69 2.00 3.53
N GLY A 4 -31.96 2.85 4.52
CA GLY A 4 -31.27 3.11 5.79
C GLY A 4 -29.78 2.80 6.01
N LEU A 5 -28.92 2.70 4.98
CA LEU A 5 -27.50 2.37 5.14
C LEU A 5 -26.73 3.57 5.70
N GLU A 6 -26.70 3.69 7.03
CA GLU A 6 -25.99 4.77 7.69
C GLU A 6 -24.49 4.46 7.81
N GLU A 7 -23.66 5.20 7.06
CA GLU A 7 -22.21 5.15 7.22
C GLU A 7 -21.78 5.87 8.52
N PRO A 8 -20.77 5.35 9.24
CA PRO A 8 -20.37 5.86 10.54
C PRO A 8 -19.72 7.23 10.40
N LEU A 9 -19.88 8.07 11.43
CA LEU A 9 -19.11 9.31 11.54
C LEU A 9 -17.70 8.98 12.04
N LEU A 10 -16.68 9.31 11.24
CA LEU A 10 -15.28 9.09 11.57
C LEU A 10 -14.73 10.26 12.37
N ASN A 11 -14.01 9.97 13.46
CA ASN A 11 -13.28 10.98 14.23
C ASN A 11 -11.94 11.31 13.55
N ILE A 12 -12.01 12.04 12.45
CA ILE A 12 -10.85 12.36 11.60
C ILE A 12 -9.81 13.29 12.24
N ASN A 13 -10.11 13.88 13.41
CA ASN A 13 -9.10 14.60 14.20
C ASN A 13 -8.23 13.66 15.03
N GLU A 14 -8.68 12.43 15.28
CA GLU A 14 -7.95 11.42 16.05
C GLU A 14 -7.16 10.45 15.17
N ILE A 15 -7.52 10.31 13.90
CA ILE A 15 -6.87 9.41 12.95
C ILE A 15 -5.68 10.13 12.32
N GLN A 16 -4.50 9.49 12.26
CA GLN A 16 -3.36 10.06 11.52
C GLN A 16 -3.57 9.92 10.00
N GLY A 17 -3.28 10.99 9.26
CA GLY A 17 -3.71 11.17 7.88
C GLY A 17 -3.04 10.28 6.83
N ASN A 18 -1.93 9.59 7.15
CA ASN A 18 -1.27 8.70 6.18
C ASN A 18 -2.04 7.39 5.96
N SER A 19 -2.75 6.91 6.99
CA SER A 19 -3.65 5.77 6.89
C SER A 19 -4.85 6.10 5.98
N VAL A 20 -5.71 7.01 6.42
CA VAL A 20 -6.81 7.60 5.65
C VAL A 20 -6.81 9.12 5.84
N PRO A 21 -6.96 9.92 4.78
CA PRO A 21 -7.12 9.53 3.38
C PRO A 21 -5.81 9.13 2.65
N GLY A 22 -4.64 9.36 3.26
CA GLY A 22 -3.33 9.17 2.65
C GLY A 22 -2.63 10.47 2.30
N PHE A 23 -1.31 10.55 2.56
CA PHE A 23 -0.51 11.75 2.30
C PHE A 23 -0.35 12.08 0.82
N ASN A 24 -0.16 11.05 -0.03
CA ASN A 24 -0.05 11.16 -1.50
C ASN A 24 0.90 12.28 -1.96
N LYS A 25 2.17 12.19 -1.54
CA LYS A 25 3.22 13.17 -1.82
C LYS A 25 4.33 12.61 -2.69
N ASP A 26 4.99 13.50 -3.42
CA ASP A 26 6.07 13.16 -4.34
C ASP A 26 7.37 12.77 -3.61
N TYR A 27 7.54 13.19 -2.35
CA TYR A 27 8.69 12.83 -1.51
C TYR A 27 8.25 12.29 -0.17
N GLN A 28 8.95 11.25 0.32
CA GLN A 28 8.80 10.74 1.68
C GLN A 28 10.16 10.37 2.27
N THR A 29 10.31 10.53 3.58
CA THR A 29 11.47 10.06 4.34
C THR A 29 10.99 9.20 5.49
N PHE A 30 11.49 7.97 5.56
CA PHE A 30 11.25 7.02 6.62
C PHE A 30 12.43 7.06 7.59
N LEU A 31 12.18 7.43 8.84
CA LEU A 31 13.18 7.47 9.89
C LEU A 31 12.84 6.40 10.93
N PHE A 32 13.65 5.36 10.99
CA PHE A 32 13.48 4.24 11.92
C PHE A 32 14.34 4.45 13.15
N PHE A 33 13.74 4.35 14.33
CA PHE A 33 14.42 4.60 15.59
C PHE A 33 14.32 3.42 16.55
N ASP A 34 15.34 3.33 17.39
CA ASP A 34 15.43 2.46 18.55
C ASP A 34 15.28 3.33 19.81
N ILE A 35 14.37 2.95 20.72
CA ILE A 35 14.26 3.56 22.06
C ILE A 35 15.39 3.03 22.94
N VAL A 36 16.25 3.93 23.41
CA VAL A 36 17.41 3.63 24.27
C VAL A 36 17.18 4.06 25.72
N GLU A 37 16.35 5.08 25.94
CA GLU A 37 15.96 5.55 27.27
C GLU A 37 14.47 5.96 27.22
N PRO A 38 13.56 5.16 27.79
CA PRO A 38 12.12 5.37 27.62
C PRO A 38 11.55 6.69 28.15
N VAL A 39 12.09 7.22 29.25
CA VAL A 39 11.60 8.47 29.85
C VAL A 39 11.94 9.66 28.96
N LEU A 40 13.15 9.70 28.42
CA LEU A 40 13.58 10.71 27.47
C LEU A 40 12.87 10.54 26.12
N ALA A 41 12.63 9.31 25.68
CA ALA A 41 11.85 9.03 24.47
C ALA A 41 10.42 9.55 24.57
N LYS A 42 9.75 9.37 25.72
CA LYS A 42 8.42 9.94 25.99
C LYS A 42 8.41 11.46 25.88
N ARG A 43 9.42 12.15 26.42
CA ARG A 43 9.57 13.61 26.28
C ARG A 43 9.76 14.02 24.82
N TRP A 44 10.57 13.28 24.08
CA TRP A 44 10.77 13.52 22.66
C TRP A 44 9.50 13.32 21.84
N LEU A 45 8.75 12.25 22.12
CA LEU A 45 7.44 12.00 21.54
C LEU A 45 6.45 13.11 21.88
N SER A 46 6.45 13.61 23.13
CA SER A 46 5.58 14.71 23.54
C SER A 46 5.87 15.99 22.76
N TYR A 47 7.14 16.24 22.41
CA TYR A 47 7.52 17.38 21.57
C TYR A 47 7.01 17.23 20.13
N TRP A 48 7.11 16.04 19.54
CA TRP A 48 6.73 15.81 18.13
C TRP A 48 5.24 15.50 17.91
N THR A 49 4.50 15.07 18.94
CA THR A 49 3.08 14.71 18.86
C THR A 49 2.21 15.82 18.23
N PRO A 50 2.36 17.12 18.58
CA PRO A 50 1.59 18.20 17.95
C PRO A 50 1.83 18.39 16.45
N TYR A 51 2.91 17.83 15.90
CA TYR A 51 3.26 17.93 14.48
C TYR A 51 2.75 16.75 13.65
N VAL A 52 2.18 15.72 14.30
CA VAL A 52 1.59 14.55 13.63
C VAL A 52 0.30 14.98 12.91
N SER A 53 0.27 14.75 11.60
CA SER A 53 -0.81 15.23 10.73
C SER A 53 -2.05 14.35 10.83
N THR A 54 -3.19 14.97 11.06
CA THR A 54 -4.50 14.34 11.20
C THR A 54 -5.13 14.03 9.84
N ALA A 55 -6.10 13.11 9.82
CA ALA A 55 -6.92 12.84 8.65
C ALA A 55 -7.73 14.08 8.24
N GLN A 56 -8.12 14.93 9.19
CA GLN A 56 -8.82 16.18 8.94
C GLN A 56 -8.01 17.16 8.11
N GLU A 57 -6.74 17.40 8.47
CA GLU A 57 -5.86 18.33 7.74
C GLU A 57 -5.57 17.82 6.33
N VAL A 58 -5.23 16.53 6.22
CA VAL A 58 -4.91 15.91 4.93
C VAL A 58 -6.13 15.87 4.02
N LEU A 59 -7.33 15.57 4.53
CA LEU A 59 -8.55 15.56 3.74
C LEU A 59 -8.92 16.95 3.22
N GLN A 60 -8.81 18.00 4.05
CA GLN A 60 -9.07 19.37 3.62
C GLN A 60 -8.07 19.81 2.55
N PHE A 61 -6.79 19.51 2.72
CA PHE A 61 -5.78 19.76 1.69
C PHE A 61 -6.12 19.06 0.38
N ASN A 62 -6.45 17.76 0.42
CA ASN A 62 -6.78 16.97 -0.76
C ASN A 62 -8.01 17.52 -1.48
N ARG A 63 -9.05 17.93 -0.74
CA ARG A 63 -10.26 18.55 -1.31
C ARG A 63 -9.93 19.87 -2.01
N LEU A 64 -9.14 20.74 -1.38
CA LEU A 64 -8.71 22.01 -1.98
C LEU A 64 -7.86 21.78 -3.23
N TYR A 65 -6.89 20.86 -3.16
CA TYR A 65 -6.04 20.49 -4.29
C TYR A 65 -6.87 19.99 -5.48
N GLN A 66 -7.81 19.07 -5.25
CA GLN A 66 -8.70 18.55 -6.30
C GLN A 66 -9.57 19.64 -6.93
N LEU A 67 -10.19 20.51 -6.11
CA LEU A 67 -11.00 21.63 -6.61
C LEU A 67 -10.18 22.58 -7.51
N MET A 68 -8.93 22.86 -7.12
CA MET A 68 -8.04 23.70 -7.93
C MET A 68 -7.63 23.01 -9.24
N ARG A 69 -7.29 21.72 -9.18
CA ARG A 69 -6.91 20.91 -10.36
C ARG A 69 -8.05 20.83 -11.36
N GLU A 70 -9.26 20.51 -10.90
CA GLU A 70 -10.45 20.40 -11.76
C GLU A 70 -10.79 21.72 -12.46
N ARG A 71 -10.69 22.84 -11.73
CA ARG A 71 -10.96 24.17 -12.31
C ARG A 71 -9.91 24.61 -13.33
N ARG A 72 -8.63 24.28 -13.09
CA ARG A 72 -7.51 24.76 -13.93
C ARG A 72 -7.14 23.80 -15.06
N GLY A 73 -7.44 22.51 -14.93
CA GLY A 73 -6.99 21.47 -15.85
C GLY A 73 -5.52 21.06 -15.67
N GLU A 74 -4.84 21.58 -14.65
CA GLU A 74 -3.42 21.35 -14.37
C GLU A 74 -3.15 21.24 -12.85
N GLU A 75 -1.96 20.79 -12.47
CA GLU A 75 -1.58 20.70 -11.05
C GLU A 75 -1.55 22.10 -10.40
N PRO A 76 -2.14 22.28 -9.20
CA PRO A 76 -2.16 23.56 -8.51
C PRO A 76 -0.78 24.05 -8.06
N ASP A 77 -0.32 25.16 -8.63
CA ASP A 77 0.84 25.88 -8.10
C ASP A 77 0.53 26.63 -6.79
N GLY A 78 1.50 26.61 -5.87
CA GLY A 78 1.52 27.44 -4.65
C GLY A 78 0.89 26.81 -3.40
N ILE A 79 0.35 25.60 -3.48
CA ILE A 79 -0.16 24.86 -2.33
C ILE A 79 0.73 23.63 -2.06
N THR A 80 1.55 23.73 -1.01
CA THR A 80 2.46 22.64 -0.59
C THR A 80 2.18 22.28 0.85
N ALA A 81 2.31 21.01 1.19
CA ALA A 81 2.25 20.52 2.55
C ALA A 81 3.44 19.63 2.90
N THR A 82 3.74 19.57 4.19
CA THR A 82 4.66 18.61 4.78
C THR A 82 3.93 17.93 5.93
N TRP A 83 3.84 16.62 5.88
CA TRP A 83 3.04 15.80 6.78
C TRP A 83 3.92 14.85 7.59
N LEU A 84 3.53 14.54 8.83
CA LEU A 84 4.21 13.58 9.70
C LEU A 84 3.24 12.49 10.16
N ASN A 85 3.70 11.25 10.08
CA ASN A 85 3.06 10.08 10.65
C ASN A 85 4.02 9.37 11.60
N ILE A 86 3.49 8.76 12.65
CA ILE A 86 4.27 7.98 13.61
C ILE A 86 3.59 6.63 13.90
N ALA A 87 4.41 5.58 13.97
CA ALA A 87 3.96 4.24 14.32
C ALA A 87 5.03 3.48 15.12
N PHE A 88 4.61 2.49 15.92
CA PHE A 88 5.45 1.77 16.88
C PHE A 88 5.40 0.27 16.66
N SER A 89 6.55 -0.41 16.71
CA SER A 89 6.55 -1.87 16.76
C SER A 89 6.07 -2.35 18.13
N TYR A 90 5.69 -3.61 18.25
CA TYR A 90 5.26 -4.15 19.55
C TYR A 90 6.36 -4.05 20.62
N GLU A 91 7.61 -4.30 20.25
CA GLU A 91 8.76 -4.14 21.16
C GLU A 91 8.98 -2.67 21.54
N GLY A 92 8.67 -1.71 20.66
CA GLY A 92 8.68 -0.29 21.02
C GLY A 92 7.57 0.09 22.00
N LEU A 93 6.36 -0.45 21.82
CA LEU A 93 5.24 -0.22 22.72
C LEU A 93 5.52 -0.73 24.14
N LYS A 94 6.18 -1.89 24.27
CA LYS A 94 6.64 -2.44 25.57
C LYS A 94 7.53 -1.52 26.37
N GLN A 95 8.20 -0.58 25.71
CA GLN A 95 9.04 0.39 26.41
C GLN A 95 8.26 1.62 26.89
N LEU A 96 7.09 1.90 26.30
CA LEU A 96 6.36 3.16 26.49
C LEU A 96 5.10 3.01 27.34
N THR A 97 4.50 1.83 27.41
CA THR A 97 3.27 1.57 28.16
C THR A 97 3.22 0.15 28.73
N ASP A 98 2.60 0.02 29.90
CA ASP A 98 2.32 -1.28 30.52
C ASP A 98 1.00 -1.90 30.02
N ASP A 99 0.10 -1.08 29.45
CA ASP A 99 -1.18 -1.53 28.92
C ASP A 99 -1.04 -2.08 27.50
N LEU A 100 -0.59 -3.32 27.40
CA LEU A 100 -0.47 -4.08 26.15
C LEU A 100 -1.52 -5.19 26.02
N SER A 101 -2.36 -5.40 27.04
CA SER A 101 -3.45 -6.38 26.99
C SER A 101 -4.43 -6.11 25.87
N VAL A 102 -4.49 -4.86 25.39
CA VAL A 102 -5.27 -4.43 24.24
C VAL A 102 -4.80 -5.01 22.91
N PHE A 103 -3.61 -5.59 22.81
CA PHE A 103 -3.18 -6.28 21.59
C PHE A 103 -3.42 -7.77 21.77
N GLU A 104 -4.31 -8.37 20.98
CA GLU A 104 -4.51 -9.82 20.96
C GLU A 104 -3.78 -10.49 19.78
N ASP A 105 -3.50 -9.72 18.72
CA ASP A 105 -2.91 -10.18 17.46
C ASP A 105 -1.49 -10.75 17.63
N SER A 106 -1.36 -12.06 17.41
CA SER A 106 -0.12 -12.79 17.63
C SER A 106 1.01 -12.36 16.70
N GLU A 107 0.68 -12.02 15.46
CA GLU A 107 1.61 -11.62 14.42
C GLU A 107 2.24 -10.27 14.71
N PHE A 108 1.47 -9.30 15.22
CA PHE A 108 2.00 -7.99 15.63
C PHE A 108 2.95 -8.16 16.82
N LYS A 109 2.57 -8.98 17.81
CA LYS A 109 3.43 -9.30 18.97
C LYS A 109 4.74 -9.95 18.59
N LEU A 110 4.72 -10.83 17.59
CA LEU A 110 5.91 -11.56 17.14
C LEU A 110 6.86 -10.67 16.31
N GLY A 111 6.32 -9.70 15.58
CA GLY A 111 7.07 -8.84 14.66
C GLY A 111 7.42 -9.54 13.34
N MET A 112 7.71 -8.76 12.31
CA MET A 112 7.91 -9.27 10.95
C MET A 112 9.12 -10.20 10.86
N LYS A 113 10.21 -9.93 11.60
CA LYS A 113 11.39 -10.79 11.64
C LYS A 113 11.03 -12.26 11.91
N LYS A 114 10.15 -12.52 12.88
CA LYS A 114 9.73 -13.89 13.23
C LYS A 114 8.70 -14.47 12.27
N ARG A 115 8.03 -13.61 11.50
CA ARG A 115 7.01 -13.97 10.50
C ARG A 115 7.59 -14.06 9.08
N SER A 116 8.81 -13.62 8.84
CA SER A 116 9.44 -13.53 7.51
C SER A 116 9.43 -14.87 6.75
N GLY A 117 9.68 -15.99 7.44
CA GLY A 117 9.62 -17.32 6.82
C GLY A 117 8.24 -17.67 6.23
N ILE A 118 7.14 -17.27 6.90
CA ILE A 118 5.79 -17.49 6.33
C ILE A 118 5.47 -16.55 5.16
N LEU A 119 6.20 -15.44 5.04
CA LEU A 119 6.13 -14.54 3.88
C LEU A 119 6.94 -15.06 2.69
N GLY A 120 7.74 -16.12 2.87
CA GLY A 120 8.63 -16.69 1.87
C GLY A 120 10.02 -16.06 1.84
N ASP A 121 10.31 -15.13 2.77
CA ASP A 121 11.63 -14.50 2.85
C ASP A 121 12.68 -15.57 3.19
N PRO A 122 13.94 -15.43 2.72
CA PRO A 122 14.96 -16.42 3.04
C PRO A 122 15.33 -16.37 4.52
N THR A 123 15.19 -17.51 5.21
CA THR A 123 15.51 -17.64 6.65
C THR A 123 16.45 -18.80 6.98
N GLY A 124 16.70 -19.70 6.02
CA GLY A 124 17.54 -20.88 6.22
C GLY A 124 19.03 -20.55 6.31
N THR A 125 19.78 -21.33 7.09
CA THR A 125 21.23 -21.14 7.29
C THR A 125 22.05 -21.26 5.99
N SER A 126 21.59 -22.06 5.02
CA SER A 126 22.20 -22.16 3.69
C SER A 126 21.92 -20.97 2.76
N GLN A 127 21.07 -20.04 3.20
CA GLN A 127 20.64 -18.85 2.46
C GLN A 127 21.18 -17.55 3.09
N GLU A 128 22.06 -17.63 4.10
CA GLU A 128 22.54 -16.46 4.84
C GLU A 128 23.29 -15.44 3.98
N GLN A 129 23.86 -15.86 2.86
CA GLN A 129 24.50 -14.98 1.88
C GLN A 129 23.52 -14.20 1.00
N LEU A 130 22.25 -14.61 0.94
CA LEU A 130 21.26 -13.93 0.10
C LEU A 130 20.97 -12.54 0.67
N GLU A 131 20.94 -11.54 -0.21
CA GLU A 131 20.65 -10.15 0.17
C GLU A 131 19.33 -10.03 0.94
N GLY A 132 18.29 -10.75 0.51
CA GLY A 132 16.97 -10.71 1.14
C GLY A 132 16.86 -11.47 2.47
N HIS A 133 17.93 -12.14 2.91
CA HIS A 133 17.88 -12.96 4.11
C HIS A 133 17.66 -12.09 5.34
N VAL A 134 16.84 -12.54 6.30
CA VAL A 134 16.42 -11.74 7.47
C VAL A 134 17.60 -11.20 8.31
N LYS A 135 18.76 -11.88 8.30
CA LYS A 135 20.00 -11.41 8.95
C LYS A 135 20.67 -10.21 8.27
N ASN A 136 20.39 -10.01 6.99
CA ASN A 136 20.98 -8.98 6.13
C ASN A 136 20.06 -7.78 5.91
N TRP A 137 18.86 -7.80 6.49
CA TRP A 137 17.95 -6.67 6.45
C TRP A 137 18.61 -5.40 6.98
N LEU A 138 18.26 -4.26 6.39
CA LEU A 138 18.74 -2.93 6.73
C LEU A 138 18.00 -2.30 7.92
N PHE A 139 16.76 -2.72 8.17
CA PHE A 139 16.03 -2.47 9.42
C PHE A 139 15.07 -3.61 9.76
N GLY A 140 14.67 -3.72 11.03
CA GLY A 140 13.73 -4.74 11.52
C GLY A 140 14.34 -6.14 11.64
N GLY A 141 15.61 -6.30 11.28
CA GLY A 141 16.40 -7.50 11.50
C GLY A 141 16.97 -7.59 12.92
N GLU A 142 17.70 -8.67 13.20
CA GLU A 142 18.30 -8.92 14.52
C GLU A 142 19.36 -7.91 14.93
N ARG A 143 20.14 -7.41 13.96
CA ARG A 143 21.26 -6.48 14.21
C ARG A 143 20.83 -5.01 14.31
N ASN A 144 19.56 -4.76 14.03
CA ASN A 144 19.00 -3.48 13.70
C ASN A 144 17.49 -3.47 14.02
N PRO A 145 17.14 -3.77 15.29
CA PRO A 145 15.76 -3.70 15.74
C PRO A 145 15.24 -2.27 15.62
N VAL A 146 13.94 -2.14 15.37
CA VAL A 146 13.28 -0.84 15.27
C VAL A 146 12.08 -0.81 16.20
N HIS A 147 11.99 0.26 17.00
CA HIS A 147 10.95 0.45 18.01
C HIS A 147 9.86 1.41 17.51
N LEU A 148 10.22 2.39 16.69
CA LEU A 148 9.26 3.30 16.07
C LEU A 148 9.75 3.78 14.70
N VAL A 149 8.81 4.25 13.89
CA VAL A 149 9.07 4.88 12.60
C VAL A 149 8.35 6.23 12.52
N LEU A 150 9.07 7.23 12.03
CA LEU A 150 8.46 8.47 11.53
C LEU A 150 8.42 8.44 10.00
N ILE A 151 7.28 8.76 9.41
CA ILE A 151 7.12 8.95 7.97
C ILE A 151 6.82 10.42 7.75
N ALA A 152 7.82 11.16 7.27
CA ALA A 152 7.66 12.53 6.84
C ALA A 152 7.41 12.56 5.33
N ALA A 153 6.41 13.30 4.85
CA ALA A 153 6.05 13.36 3.44
C ALA A 153 5.84 14.80 2.99
N GLY A 154 6.23 15.17 1.78
CA GLY A 154 6.02 16.53 1.30
C GLY A 154 6.11 16.71 -0.20
N ASP A 155 5.60 17.85 -0.68
CA ASP A 155 5.66 18.24 -2.10
C ASP A 155 7.02 18.87 -2.46
N ASP A 156 7.76 19.39 -1.47
CA ASP A 156 9.03 20.09 -1.64
C ASP A 156 10.15 19.32 -0.93
N HIS A 157 11.04 18.73 -1.73
CA HIS A 157 12.18 17.94 -1.23
C HIS A 157 13.12 18.73 -0.31
N VAL A 158 13.35 20.01 -0.58
CA VAL A 158 14.27 20.83 0.22
C VAL A 158 13.66 21.13 1.60
N LYS A 159 12.37 21.44 1.64
CA LYS A 159 11.64 21.63 2.91
C LYS A 159 11.57 20.33 3.71
N LEU A 160 11.24 19.22 3.05
CA LEU A 160 11.17 17.90 3.69
C LEU A 160 12.51 17.53 4.31
N LYS A 161 13.61 17.65 3.55
CA LYS A 161 14.97 17.35 4.03
C LYS A 161 15.37 18.21 5.23
N LYS A 162 15.09 19.51 5.20
CA LYS A 162 15.35 20.38 6.36
C LYS A 162 14.58 19.90 7.60
N TRP A 163 13.34 19.48 7.41
CA TRP A 163 12.50 19.03 8.52
C TRP A 163 12.96 17.68 9.09
N THR A 164 13.37 16.75 8.24
CA THR A 164 13.91 15.45 8.69
C THR A 164 15.26 15.59 9.38
N GLU A 165 16.12 16.54 8.95
CA GLU A 165 17.33 16.90 9.71
C GLU A 165 17.02 17.46 11.10
N LEU A 166 15.97 18.30 11.23
CA LEU A 166 15.54 18.79 12.55
C LEU A 166 15.05 17.65 13.46
N ILE A 167 14.31 16.68 12.90
CA ILE A 167 13.91 15.47 13.63
C ILE A 167 15.15 14.69 14.08
N LYS A 168 16.14 14.49 13.21
CA LYS A 168 17.37 13.76 13.55
C LYS A 168 18.20 14.48 14.61
N GLU A 169 18.37 15.79 14.52
CA GLU A 169 19.07 16.58 15.55
C GLU A 169 18.36 16.52 16.91
N SER A 170 17.02 16.54 16.89
CA SER A 170 16.23 16.48 18.12
C SER A 170 16.42 15.21 18.95
N THR A 171 17.02 14.16 18.37
CA THR A 171 17.40 12.93 19.09
C THR A 171 18.60 13.13 20.02
N ARG A 172 19.46 14.11 19.75
CA ARG A 172 20.60 14.51 20.60
C ARG A 172 20.26 15.63 21.56
N GLN A 173 19.46 16.58 21.10
CA GLN A 173 19.03 17.71 21.91
C GLN A 173 17.66 18.18 21.45
N LEU A 174 16.67 18.10 22.34
CA LEU A 174 15.35 18.67 22.06
C LEU A 174 15.46 20.19 21.90
N PRO A 175 14.82 20.78 20.87
CA PRO A 175 14.77 22.23 20.72
C PRO A 175 14.22 22.91 21.98
N GLY A 176 15.04 23.77 22.60
CA GLY A 176 14.67 24.49 23.83
C GLY A 176 14.87 23.73 25.15
N ALA A 177 15.46 22.53 25.12
CA ALA A 177 15.82 21.76 26.34
C ALA A 177 17.27 22.02 26.80
N ASP A 178 17.56 21.68 28.06
CA ASP A 178 18.89 21.81 28.66
C ASP A 178 19.96 21.05 27.85
N PRO A 179 21.18 21.60 27.69
CA PRO A 179 22.26 20.91 27.00
C PRO A 179 22.57 19.56 27.65
N GLY A 180 22.53 18.48 26.85
CA GLY A 180 22.86 17.12 27.31
C GLY A 180 21.66 16.22 27.66
N THR A 181 20.43 16.75 27.67
CA THR A 181 19.24 15.87 27.69
C THR A 181 18.95 15.35 26.28
N GLY A 182 19.46 14.17 25.96
CA GLY A 182 19.16 13.47 24.71
C GLY A 182 17.67 13.15 24.56
N GLY A 183 17.25 12.75 23.36
CA GLY A 183 15.87 12.39 23.03
C GLY A 183 15.50 10.96 23.42
N GLY A 184 16.38 10.19 24.07
CA GLY A 184 16.11 8.80 24.48
C GLY A 184 15.90 7.83 23.32
N ILE A 185 16.17 8.25 22.10
CA ILE A 185 16.04 7.45 20.88
C ILE A 185 17.30 7.56 20.02
N ARG A 186 17.53 6.56 19.19
CA ARG A 186 18.68 6.46 18.28
C ARG A 186 18.20 6.10 16.88
N LEU A 187 18.66 6.83 15.87
CA LEU A 187 18.38 6.50 14.46
C LEU A 187 19.05 5.15 14.12
N VAL A 188 18.26 4.23 13.57
CA VAL A 188 18.70 2.90 13.13
C VAL A 188 18.91 2.91 11.62
N PHE A 189 17.94 3.44 10.89
CA PHE A 189 17.95 3.48 9.44
C PHE A 189 17.14 4.66 8.92
N GLU A 190 17.55 5.20 7.78
CA GLU A 190 16.86 6.25 7.06
C GLU A 190 16.68 5.80 5.60
N GLN A 191 15.47 5.97 5.08
CA GLN A 191 15.18 5.75 3.68
C GLN A 191 14.46 6.97 3.10
N GLU A 192 15.09 7.62 2.14
CA GLU A 192 14.43 8.59 1.27
C GLU A 192 13.70 7.83 0.15
N GLY A 193 12.46 8.22 -0.10
CA GLY A 193 11.61 7.76 -1.18
C GLY A 193 11.12 8.94 -2.00
N GLN A 194 11.00 8.72 -3.30
CA GLN A 194 10.64 9.76 -4.25
C GLN A 194 9.84 9.16 -5.41
N ALA A 195 8.77 9.85 -5.82
CA ALA A 195 8.09 9.58 -7.06
C ALA A 195 9.06 9.80 -8.23
N ARG A 196 9.16 8.80 -9.12
CA ARG A 196 10.01 8.86 -10.32
C ARG A 196 9.76 10.15 -11.11
N GLN A 197 10.81 10.92 -11.36
CA GLN A 197 10.72 12.16 -12.14
C GLN A 197 10.58 11.89 -13.64
N ASP A 198 11.22 10.82 -14.12
CA ASP A 198 11.14 10.38 -15.51
C ASP A 198 9.78 9.78 -15.85
N LEU A 199 9.11 9.16 -14.87
CA LEU A 199 7.83 8.49 -15.07
C LEU A 199 6.93 8.59 -13.81
N LYS A 200 6.31 9.76 -13.58
CA LYS A 200 5.53 10.06 -12.36
C LYS A 200 4.45 9.01 -12.07
N GLY A 201 4.45 8.50 -10.84
CA GLY A 201 3.49 7.48 -10.37
C GLY A 201 3.75 6.06 -10.89
N HIS A 202 4.92 5.78 -11.46
CA HIS A 202 5.33 4.43 -11.83
C HIS A 202 6.38 3.89 -10.85
N GLU A 203 6.40 2.56 -10.68
CA GLU A 203 7.45 1.86 -9.93
C GLU A 203 8.68 1.58 -10.82
N HIS A 204 9.74 0.93 -10.31
CA HIS A 204 11.02 0.83 -11.03
C HIS A 204 11.03 -0.15 -12.21
N PHE A 205 10.13 -1.13 -12.27
CA PHE A 205 9.97 -1.95 -13.47
C PHE A 205 9.31 -1.18 -14.63
N GLY A 206 8.65 -0.05 -14.35
CA GLY A 206 8.06 0.86 -15.35
C GLY A 206 6.53 0.80 -15.40
N PHE A 207 5.86 0.22 -14.41
CA PHE A 207 4.41 0.09 -14.36
C PHE A 207 3.76 1.17 -13.50
N LYS A 208 2.64 1.73 -13.98
CA LYS A 208 1.84 2.69 -13.21
C LYS A 208 1.30 2.02 -11.95
N ASP A 209 1.63 2.56 -10.78
CA ASP A 209 1.14 2.10 -9.49
C ASP A 209 0.10 3.07 -8.89
N GLY A 210 -0.53 2.67 -7.80
CA GLY A 210 -1.50 3.47 -7.05
C GLY A 210 -2.91 3.50 -7.64
N ILE A 211 -3.17 2.78 -8.74
CA ILE A 211 -4.46 2.82 -9.46
C ILE A 211 -5.63 2.26 -8.62
N SER A 212 -5.52 1.00 -8.16
CA SER A 212 -6.62 0.29 -7.50
C SER A 212 -6.45 0.33 -5.98
N GLN A 213 -7.24 1.20 -5.35
CA GLN A 213 -7.39 1.32 -3.90
C GLN A 213 -8.87 1.18 -3.54
N PRO A 214 -9.24 0.52 -2.43
CA PRO A 214 -10.62 0.49 -1.99
C PRO A 214 -11.09 1.89 -1.57
N GLY A 215 -12.36 2.18 -1.79
CA GLY A 215 -13.01 3.33 -1.17
C GLY A 215 -13.35 3.01 0.28
N VAL A 216 -13.05 3.92 1.20
CA VAL A 216 -13.39 3.74 2.62
C VAL A 216 -14.73 4.41 2.90
N ARG A 217 -15.69 3.65 3.44
CA ARG A 217 -16.96 4.18 3.94
C ARG A 217 -16.72 5.05 5.18
N GLY A 218 -17.58 6.03 5.38
CA GLY A 218 -17.58 6.90 6.55
C GLY A 218 -17.89 8.34 6.17
N ARG A 219 -18.67 9.00 7.01
CA ARG A 219 -18.89 10.45 6.97
C ARG A 219 -17.83 11.14 7.81
N VAL A 220 -17.55 12.39 7.47
CA VAL A 220 -16.57 13.22 8.19
C VAL A 220 -17.21 14.40 8.92
N SER A 221 -18.50 14.63 8.70
CA SER A 221 -19.32 15.55 9.48
C SER A 221 -20.76 15.04 9.61
N ALA A 222 -21.57 15.76 10.39
CA ALA A 222 -22.99 15.48 10.51
C ALA A 222 -23.79 15.79 9.23
N MET A 223 -23.19 16.49 8.25
CA MET A 223 -23.86 16.81 7.00
C MET A 223 -24.09 15.55 6.16
N ALA A 224 -25.27 15.49 5.53
CA ALA A 224 -25.56 14.46 4.54
C ALA A 224 -24.55 14.55 3.38
N GLU A 225 -24.15 13.40 2.86
CA GLU A 225 -23.19 13.26 1.75
C GLU A 225 -21.75 13.78 1.98
N ASP A 226 -21.39 14.24 3.19
CA ASP A 226 -20.00 14.61 3.50
C ASP A 226 -19.15 13.37 3.84
N TYR A 227 -18.85 12.59 2.80
CA TYR A 227 -18.10 11.34 2.90
C TYR A 227 -16.58 11.55 2.88
N LEU A 228 -15.86 10.65 3.57
CA LEU A 228 -14.40 10.54 3.49
C LEU A 228 -13.95 10.26 2.06
N THR A 229 -14.55 9.25 1.42
CA THR A 229 -14.29 8.91 0.01
C THR A 229 -15.34 9.59 -0.87
N ARG A 230 -14.90 10.42 -1.82
CA ARG A 230 -15.78 11.11 -2.77
C ARG A 230 -16.66 10.12 -3.54
N ARG A 231 -17.95 10.43 -3.66
CA ARG A 231 -18.95 9.63 -4.39
C ARG A 231 -19.13 10.20 -5.80
N ILE A 232 -18.61 9.51 -6.81
CA ILE A 232 -18.65 9.92 -8.23
C ILE A 232 -19.90 9.34 -8.93
N ILE A 233 -20.39 8.19 -8.46
CA ILE A 233 -21.59 7.55 -8.98
C ILE A 233 -22.83 8.33 -8.54
N ASP A 234 -23.78 8.50 -9.45
CA ASP A 234 -25.06 9.18 -9.19
C ASP A 234 -25.88 8.40 -8.15
N PRO A 235 -26.43 9.04 -7.09
CA PRO A 235 -27.21 8.35 -6.06
C PRO A 235 -28.46 7.59 -6.55
N SER A 236 -28.97 7.92 -7.74
CA SER A 236 -30.07 7.17 -8.38
C SER A 236 -29.63 5.83 -8.97
N ASP A 237 -28.32 5.62 -9.12
CA ASP A 237 -27.76 4.36 -9.58
C ASP A 237 -27.70 3.33 -8.42
N PRO A 238 -28.24 2.10 -8.59
CA PRO A 238 -28.24 1.10 -7.52
C PRO A 238 -26.84 0.70 -7.03
N ARG A 239 -25.78 0.97 -7.80
CA ARG A 239 -24.39 0.66 -7.43
C ARG A 239 -23.72 1.77 -6.63
N ALA A 240 -24.33 2.93 -6.47
CA ALA A 240 -23.77 4.05 -5.69
C ALA A 240 -23.51 3.68 -4.22
N THR A 241 -24.25 2.69 -3.71
CA THR A 241 -24.04 2.14 -2.35
C THR A 241 -22.87 1.18 -2.28
N LEU A 242 -22.46 0.55 -3.38
CA LEU A 242 -21.41 -0.48 -3.45
C LEU A 242 -20.07 0.08 -3.92
N TYR A 243 -20.07 1.14 -4.72
CA TYR A 243 -18.87 1.69 -5.35
C TYR A 243 -18.80 3.21 -5.20
N ALA A 244 -17.60 3.73 -4.96
CA ALA A 244 -17.37 5.17 -4.92
C ALA A 244 -17.23 5.78 -6.33
N LYS A 245 -16.55 5.05 -7.21
CA LYS A 245 -16.35 5.32 -8.63
C LYS A 245 -16.27 3.98 -9.39
N PRO A 246 -16.33 3.96 -10.72
CA PRO A 246 -16.31 2.71 -11.48
C PRO A 246 -15.14 1.79 -11.09
N GLY A 247 -15.47 0.58 -10.61
CA GLY A 247 -14.49 -0.42 -10.17
C GLY A 247 -13.80 -0.15 -8.82
N GLN A 248 -14.17 0.90 -8.08
CA GLN A 248 -13.68 1.15 -6.72
C GLN A 248 -14.76 0.75 -5.69
N PRO A 249 -14.70 -0.47 -5.12
CA PRO A 249 -15.68 -0.91 -4.14
C PRO A 249 -15.56 -0.11 -2.85
N LEU A 250 -16.68 0.02 -2.15
CA LEU A 250 -16.79 0.64 -0.84
C LEU A 250 -16.70 -0.38 0.27
N ILE A 251 -15.76 -0.13 1.18
CA ILE A 251 -15.43 -1.05 2.26
C ILE A 251 -15.61 -0.35 3.59
N TRP A 252 -16.16 -1.10 4.55
CA TRP A 252 -16.37 -0.61 5.90
C TRP A 252 -15.03 -0.22 6.59
N PRO A 253 -14.99 0.94 7.27
CA PRO A 253 -13.75 1.54 7.78
C PRO A 253 -13.00 0.67 8.79
N GLY A 254 -13.69 -0.24 9.48
CA GLY A 254 -13.09 -1.20 10.40
C GLY A 254 -12.10 -2.17 9.78
N GLN A 255 -11.99 -2.25 8.44
CA GLN A 255 -10.91 -2.98 7.75
C GLN A 255 -9.57 -2.23 7.76
N PHE A 256 -9.59 -0.92 8.06
CA PHE A 256 -8.41 -0.05 7.98
C PHE A 256 -8.18 0.81 9.22
N VAL A 257 -9.21 1.06 10.02
CA VAL A 257 -9.14 1.86 11.25
C VAL A 257 -9.82 1.11 12.40
N LEU A 258 -9.09 0.90 13.49
CA LEU A 258 -9.59 0.22 14.69
C LEU A 258 -10.70 1.04 15.37
N GLY A 259 -11.69 0.35 15.93
CA GLY A 259 -12.84 0.97 16.61
C GLY A 259 -14.02 1.31 15.69
N TYR A 260 -13.99 0.90 14.42
CA TYR A 260 -15.08 1.10 13.47
C TYR A 260 -15.68 -0.22 12.98
N PRO A 261 -16.90 -0.20 12.41
CA PRO A 261 -17.54 -1.42 11.89
C PRO A 261 -16.71 -2.07 10.79
N GLN A 262 -16.55 -3.40 10.87
CA GLN A 262 -15.76 -4.21 9.93
C GLN A 262 -16.61 -4.67 8.73
N GLN A 263 -15.92 -5.05 7.65
CA GLN A 263 -16.56 -5.62 6.48
C GLN A 263 -17.08 -7.03 6.78
N LEU A 264 -18.35 -7.30 6.47
CA LEU A 264 -18.87 -8.66 6.46
C LEU A 264 -18.35 -9.43 5.26
N ARG A 265 -18.09 -10.72 5.48
CA ARG A 265 -17.60 -11.64 4.45
C ARG A 265 -18.63 -11.94 3.37
N ASP A 266 -19.90 -12.06 3.75
CA ASP A 266 -20.98 -12.47 2.83
C ASP A 266 -22.01 -11.35 2.56
N ASP A 267 -21.72 -10.13 3.05
CA ASP A 267 -22.56 -8.96 2.83
C ASP A 267 -21.66 -7.73 2.62
N SER A 268 -21.66 -7.20 1.40
CA SER A 268 -20.89 -6.00 1.05
C SER A 268 -21.57 -4.71 1.48
N LEU A 269 -22.87 -4.75 1.71
CA LEU A 269 -23.68 -3.60 2.10
C LEU A 269 -23.62 -3.40 3.59
N HIS A 270 -23.90 -4.42 4.41
CA HIS A 270 -23.99 -4.26 5.85
C HIS A 270 -22.65 -4.54 6.57
N PRO A 271 -22.36 -3.83 7.66
CA PRO A 271 -21.16 -4.09 8.44
C PRO A 271 -21.34 -5.31 9.34
N LYS A 272 -20.23 -5.85 9.82
CA LYS A 272 -20.26 -6.95 10.79
C LYS A 272 -20.87 -6.44 12.09
N GLN A 273 -22.06 -6.95 12.42
CA GLN A 273 -22.71 -6.72 13.70
C GLN A 273 -21.98 -7.55 14.77
N SER A 274 -20.90 -7.01 15.32
CA SER A 274 -20.34 -7.48 16.58
C SER A 274 -19.40 -6.44 17.16
N ASP A 275 -19.54 -6.24 18.48
CA ASP A 275 -18.81 -5.43 19.46
C ASP A 275 -17.56 -4.70 18.95
N LEU A 276 -17.44 -3.42 19.32
CA LEU A 276 -16.26 -2.56 19.20
C LEU A 276 -15.02 -3.25 19.83
N GLN A 277 -14.44 -4.29 19.22
CA GLN A 277 -13.52 -5.23 19.89
C GLN A 277 -12.13 -4.65 20.17
N MET A 278 -11.85 -3.42 19.77
CA MET A 278 -10.68 -2.66 20.20
C MET A 278 -11.15 -1.32 20.80
N THR A 279 -11.81 -1.41 21.96
CA THR A 279 -12.08 -0.24 22.81
C THR A 279 -10.84 0.14 23.61
N GLY A 280 -10.58 1.43 23.75
CA GLY A 280 -9.49 1.95 24.57
C GLY A 280 -8.57 2.85 23.77
N TRP A 281 -7.31 2.95 24.18
CA TRP A 281 -6.37 3.87 23.54
C TRP A 281 -5.96 3.44 22.12
N VAL A 282 -6.22 2.19 21.72
CA VAL A 282 -5.93 1.71 20.35
C VAL A 282 -6.97 2.12 19.30
N SER A 283 -8.13 2.63 19.72
CA SER A 283 -9.18 3.11 18.79
C SER A 283 -8.66 4.27 17.93
N ASN A 284 -9.16 4.38 16.69
CA ASN A 284 -8.69 5.31 15.65
C ASN A 284 -7.25 5.05 15.17
N GLY A 285 -6.61 3.98 15.63
CA GLY A 285 -5.34 3.50 15.11
C GLY A 285 -5.47 2.55 13.93
N SER A 286 -4.34 2.13 13.38
CA SER A 286 -4.24 1.14 12.31
C SER A 286 -2.96 0.35 12.48
N TYR A 287 -2.95 -0.93 12.11
CA TYR A 287 -1.69 -1.61 11.83
C TYR A 287 -1.08 -1.05 10.55
N LEU A 288 0.25 -1.06 10.52
CA LEU A 288 1.08 -0.55 9.45
C LEU A 288 2.16 -1.57 9.13
N VAL A 289 2.15 -2.07 7.91
CA VAL A 289 3.20 -2.93 7.37
C VAL A 289 4.16 -2.08 6.54
N ILE A 290 5.45 -2.13 6.86
CA ILE A 290 6.50 -1.53 6.01
C ILE A 290 7.44 -2.63 5.53
N ARG A 291 7.70 -2.65 4.23
CA ARG A 291 8.65 -3.54 3.56
C ARG A 291 9.54 -2.71 2.65
N ARG A 292 10.85 -2.88 2.75
CA ARG A 292 11.82 -2.36 1.78
C ARG A 292 12.10 -3.43 0.74
N LEU A 293 11.57 -3.24 -0.45
CA LEU A 293 11.63 -4.20 -1.54
C LEU A 293 12.59 -3.69 -2.61
N ARG A 294 13.83 -4.18 -2.65
CA ARG A 294 14.77 -3.85 -3.72
C ARG A 294 14.27 -4.47 -5.02
N GLN A 295 14.36 -3.74 -6.12
CA GLN A 295 13.95 -4.19 -7.44
C GLN A 295 15.15 -4.34 -8.38
N ASP A 296 15.40 -5.56 -8.84
CA ASP A 296 16.40 -5.87 -9.86
C ASP A 296 15.83 -5.66 -11.26
N VAL A 297 15.77 -4.39 -11.65
CA VAL A 297 15.16 -3.95 -12.91
C VAL A 297 15.85 -4.56 -14.13
N VAL A 298 17.18 -4.72 -14.08
CA VAL A 298 17.95 -5.28 -15.19
C VAL A 298 17.62 -6.75 -15.36
N ALA A 299 17.72 -7.54 -14.28
CA ALA A 299 17.43 -8.97 -14.35
C ALA A 299 15.96 -9.25 -14.73
N PHE A 300 15.02 -8.41 -14.29
CA PHE A 300 13.61 -8.49 -14.70
C PHE A 300 13.46 -8.32 -16.22
N TRP A 301 14.00 -7.24 -16.79
CA TRP A 301 13.85 -6.96 -18.22
C TRP A 301 14.69 -7.88 -19.12
N GLU A 302 15.78 -8.46 -18.62
CA GLU A 302 16.48 -9.57 -19.29
C GLU A 302 15.60 -10.81 -19.39
N PHE A 303 14.99 -11.22 -18.28
CA PHE A 303 14.06 -12.34 -18.25
C PHE A 303 12.86 -12.12 -19.17
N VAL A 304 12.21 -10.96 -19.06
CA VAL A 304 11.03 -10.61 -19.85
C VAL A 304 11.32 -10.69 -21.35
N ARG A 305 12.47 -10.17 -21.81
CA ARG A 305 12.82 -10.20 -23.24
C ARG A 305 13.06 -11.62 -23.74
N MET A 306 13.77 -12.43 -22.95
CA MET A 306 14.06 -13.82 -23.28
C MET A 306 12.77 -14.64 -23.42
N GLU A 307 11.89 -14.58 -22.42
CA GLU A 307 10.63 -15.34 -22.45
C GLU A 307 9.63 -14.80 -23.47
N ALA A 308 9.56 -13.47 -23.65
CA ALA A 308 8.75 -12.89 -24.72
C ALA A 308 9.19 -13.39 -26.10
N GLN A 309 10.50 -13.46 -26.35
CA GLN A 309 11.03 -14.03 -27.60
C GLN A 309 10.64 -15.50 -27.78
N ASN A 310 10.73 -16.32 -26.73
CA ASN A 310 10.36 -17.75 -26.74
C ASN A 310 8.86 -17.97 -27.03
N LEU A 311 8.02 -17.01 -26.64
CA LEU A 311 6.57 -17.03 -26.85
C LEU A 311 6.13 -16.30 -28.11
N GLY A 312 7.03 -15.63 -28.82
CA GLY A 312 6.69 -14.79 -29.99
C GLY A 312 5.91 -13.52 -29.63
N LEU A 313 6.11 -13.00 -28.42
CA LEU A 313 5.47 -11.79 -27.90
C LEU A 313 6.43 -10.60 -27.90
N LYS A 314 5.86 -9.39 -27.85
CA LYS A 314 6.61 -8.19 -27.46
C LYS A 314 6.95 -8.26 -25.97
N PRO A 315 8.14 -7.79 -25.53
CA PRO A 315 8.52 -7.73 -24.11
C PRO A 315 7.45 -7.07 -23.23
N GLU A 316 6.91 -5.93 -23.66
CA GLU A 316 5.86 -5.20 -22.94
C GLU A 316 4.58 -6.02 -22.77
N LYS A 317 4.17 -6.79 -23.79
CA LYS A 317 2.97 -7.64 -23.72
C LYS A 317 3.18 -8.78 -22.72
N PHE A 318 4.34 -9.43 -22.73
CA PHE A 318 4.65 -10.48 -21.76
C PHE A 318 4.67 -9.94 -20.32
N ALA A 319 5.34 -8.80 -20.10
CA ALA A 319 5.35 -8.16 -18.79
C ALA A 319 3.93 -7.70 -18.37
N ALA A 320 3.12 -7.20 -19.30
CA ALA A 320 1.73 -6.82 -19.03
C ALA A 320 0.86 -8.01 -18.62
N LEU A 321 1.11 -9.21 -19.17
CA LEU A 321 0.46 -10.46 -18.76
C LEU A 321 0.88 -10.88 -17.34
N MET A 322 2.13 -10.63 -16.94
CA MET A 322 2.62 -10.89 -15.58
C MET A 322 2.00 -9.92 -14.55
N PHE A 323 1.81 -8.65 -14.91
CA PHE A 323 1.23 -7.65 -14.01
C PHE A 323 -0.30 -7.65 -13.99
N GLY A 324 -0.94 -7.96 -15.13
CA GLY A 324 -2.37 -7.77 -15.38
C GLY A 324 -2.73 -6.35 -15.85
N ARG A 325 -1.73 -5.51 -16.12
CA ARG A 325 -1.84 -4.15 -16.68
C ARG A 325 -0.65 -3.89 -17.57
N TRP A 326 -0.84 -3.07 -18.58
CA TRP A 326 0.26 -2.47 -19.34
C TRP A 326 1.05 -1.45 -18.51
N PRO A 327 2.28 -1.09 -18.93
CA PRO A 327 3.08 -0.07 -18.25
C PRO A 327 2.34 1.24 -17.97
N SER A 328 1.51 1.71 -18.92
CA SER A 328 0.68 2.92 -18.74
C SER A 328 -0.33 2.86 -17.58
N GLY A 329 -0.66 1.65 -17.13
CA GLY A 329 -1.74 1.37 -16.19
C GLY A 329 -3.02 0.86 -16.84
N ALA A 330 -3.13 0.82 -18.17
CA ALA A 330 -4.28 0.25 -18.85
C ALA A 330 -4.44 -1.25 -18.49
N PRO A 331 -5.61 -1.72 -18.04
CA PRO A 331 -5.79 -3.12 -17.72
C PRO A 331 -5.86 -3.94 -19.01
N ILE A 332 -5.09 -5.04 -19.06
CA ILE A 332 -5.02 -5.91 -20.25
C ILE A 332 -6.39 -6.50 -20.63
N LEU A 333 -7.31 -6.58 -19.67
CA LEU A 333 -8.68 -7.03 -19.90
C LEU A 333 -9.47 -6.09 -20.83
N LEU A 334 -9.21 -4.78 -20.75
CA LEU A 334 -9.90 -3.77 -21.58
C LEU A 334 -9.20 -3.55 -22.92
N THR A 335 -7.87 -3.69 -22.95
CA THR A 335 -7.06 -3.54 -24.15
C THR A 335 -6.08 -4.71 -24.27
N PRO A 336 -6.54 -5.87 -24.78
CA PRO A 336 -5.73 -7.09 -24.76
C PRO A 336 -4.59 -7.06 -25.77
N GLU A 337 -4.72 -6.35 -26.89
CA GLU A 337 -3.72 -6.44 -27.98
C GLU A 337 -2.55 -5.48 -27.78
N GLU A 338 -2.81 -4.25 -27.34
CA GLU A 338 -1.80 -3.19 -27.22
C GLU A 338 -2.06 -2.23 -26.04
N ASP A 339 -1.05 -1.47 -25.66
CA ASP A 339 -1.18 -0.49 -24.58
C ASP A 339 -2.02 0.72 -25.02
N ASP A 340 -2.99 1.11 -24.19
CA ASP A 340 -3.80 2.32 -24.36
C ASP A 340 -3.46 3.32 -23.24
N THR A 341 -2.53 4.22 -23.53
CA THR A 341 -2.07 5.22 -22.56
C THR A 341 -3.17 6.19 -22.10
N LEU A 342 -4.16 6.48 -22.95
CA LEU A 342 -5.28 7.35 -22.59
C LEU A 342 -6.20 6.63 -21.60
N LEU A 343 -6.49 5.35 -21.84
CA LEU A 343 -7.20 4.51 -20.88
C LEU A 343 -6.42 4.40 -19.58
N GLY A 344 -5.11 4.12 -19.62
CA GLY A 344 -4.26 4.00 -18.43
C GLY A 344 -4.29 5.23 -17.52
N HIS A 345 -4.32 6.43 -18.11
CA HIS A 345 -4.40 7.69 -17.38
C HIS A 345 -5.81 8.11 -16.96
N ASN A 346 -6.86 7.44 -17.46
CA ASN A 346 -8.24 7.75 -17.09
C ASN A 346 -8.63 7.08 -15.76
N GLU A 347 -8.54 7.83 -14.66
CA GLU A 347 -8.83 7.36 -13.29
C GLU A 347 -10.28 6.86 -13.06
N LEU A 348 -11.20 7.14 -13.97
CA LEU A 348 -12.59 6.67 -13.91
C LEU A 348 -12.83 5.42 -14.77
N ALA A 349 -11.97 5.14 -15.76
CA ALA A 349 -12.12 4.00 -16.66
C ALA A 349 -11.12 2.87 -16.38
N ASN A 350 -9.87 3.20 -16.00
CA ASN A 350 -8.76 2.24 -15.88
C ASN A 350 -8.93 1.16 -14.79
N ASN A 351 -9.98 1.23 -13.98
CA ASN A 351 -10.30 0.23 -12.99
C ASN A 351 -11.71 -0.35 -13.13
N HIS A 352 -12.49 0.09 -14.13
CA HIS A 352 -13.87 -0.31 -14.36
C HIS A 352 -13.97 -1.68 -15.04
N PHE A 353 -13.58 -2.72 -14.31
CA PHE A 353 -13.69 -4.09 -14.77
C PHE A 353 -13.85 -5.06 -13.62
N MET A 354 -14.28 -6.26 -13.97
CA MET A 354 -14.42 -7.42 -13.10
C MET A 354 -13.82 -8.62 -13.87
N TYR A 355 -13.53 -9.73 -13.20
CA TYR A 355 -12.89 -10.89 -13.83
C TYR A 355 -13.88 -11.95 -14.25
N VAL A 356 -15.04 -12.07 -13.61
CA VAL A 356 -16.04 -13.10 -13.93
C VAL A 356 -17.18 -12.51 -14.74
N GLU A 357 -17.82 -11.47 -14.21
CA GLU A 357 -18.95 -10.82 -14.86
C GLU A 357 -18.51 -9.66 -15.75
N ASP A 358 -19.34 -9.36 -16.76
CA ASP A 358 -19.22 -8.12 -17.52
C ASP A 358 -19.39 -6.91 -16.58
N SER A 359 -18.55 -5.89 -16.77
CA SER A 359 -18.73 -4.65 -16.03
C SER A 359 -20.07 -3.99 -16.38
N GLN A 360 -20.80 -3.60 -15.34
CA GLN A 360 -22.14 -3.03 -15.53
C GLN A 360 -22.07 -1.53 -15.87
N THR A 361 -22.98 -1.05 -16.71
CA THR A 361 -23.04 0.37 -17.14
C THR A 361 -23.39 1.31 -15.99
N ILE A 362 -22.43 2.07 -15.44
CA ILE A 362 -22.65 2.97 -14.29
C ILE A 362 -23.09 4.37 -14.76
N LYS A 363 -24.03 4.98 -14.04
CA LYS A 363 -24.41 6.39 -14.17
C LYS A 363 -23.56 7.24 -13.22
N LEU A 364 -22.73 8.12 -13.79
CA LEU A 364 -21.98 9.12 -13.03
C LEU A 364 -22.84 10.35 -12.72
N ARG A 365 -22.45 11.11 -11.69
CA ARG A 365 -23.07 12.41 -11.39
C ARG A 365 -22.89 13.38 -12.57
N PRO A 366 -23.80 14.37 -12.77
CA PRO A 366 -23.81 15.24 -13.94
C PRO A 366 -22.50 15.99 -14.21
N GLU A 367 -21.76 16.37 -13.16
CA GLU A 367 -20.46 17.04 -13.27
C GLU A 367 -19.37 16.17 -13.94
N PHE A 368 -19.60 14.87 -14.08
CA PHE A 368 -18.71 13.91 -14.76
C PHE A 368 -19.24 13.44 -16.13
N ALA A 369 -20.15 14.19 -16.75
CA ALA A 369 -20.77 13.81 -18.02
C ALA A 369 -19.76 13.57 -19.17
N GLU A 370 -18.65 14.30 -19.21
CA GLU A 370 -17.59 14.05 -20.22
C GLU A 370 -16.86 12.73 -19.95
N SER A 371 -16.56 12.44 -18.68
CA SER A 371 -15.93 11.16 -18.30
C SER A 371 -16.85 9.97 -18.55
N GLN A 372 -18.17 10.15 -18.41
CA GLN A 372 -19.16 9.12 -18.72
C GLN A 372 -19.03 8.60 -20.17
N LYS A 373 -18.71 9.48 -21.13
CA LYS A 373 -18.53 9.11 -22.55
C LYS A 373 -17.32 8.21 -22.79
N GLN A 374 -16.37 8.20 -21.86
CA GLN A 374 -15.12 7.44 -21.94
C GLN A 374 -15.18 6.14 -21.12
N LEU A 375 -16.31 5.85 -20.48
CA LEU A 375 -16.51 4.58 -19.78
C LEU A 375 -16.92 3.49 -20.77
N HIS A 376 -16.02 2.53 -20.94
CA HIS A 376 -16.29 1.32 -21.71
C HIS A 376 -16.68 0.17 -20.79
N GLN A 377 -17.59 -0.69 -21.24
CA GLN A 377 -17.88 -1.94 -20.53
C GLN A 377 -16.81 -2.98 -20.86
N ALA A 378 -16.04 -3.39 -19.86
CA ALA A 378 -15.21 -4.58 -19.90
C ALA A 378 -16.06 -5.85 -19.96
N LYS A 379 -15.63 -6.81 -20.79
CA LYS A 379 -16.11 -8.19 -20.74
C LYS A 379 -15.42 -8.97 -19.61
N GLY A 380 -16.15 -9.88 -18.98
CA GLY A 380 -15.56 -10.82 -18.04
C GLY A 380 -14.56 -11.75 -18.72
N ASP A 381 -13.63 -12.30 -17.94
CA ASP A 381 -12.62 -13.27 -18.36
C ASP A 381 -12.51 -14.44 -17.35
N PRO A 382 -13.60 -15.19 -17.09
CA PRO A 382 -13.63 -16.20 -16.04
C PRO A 382 -12.68 -17.39 -16.27
N GLN A 383 -12.19 -17.58 -17.51
CA GLN A 383 -11.23 -18.63 -17.87
C GLN A 383 -9.78 -18.12 -17.97
N ALA A 384 -9.52 -16.85 -17.62
CA ALA A 384 -8.20 -16.24 -17.70
C ALA A 384 -7.56 -16.29 -19.10
N ALA A 385 -8.37 -16.20 -20.15
CA ALA A 385 -7.93 -16.17 -21.54
C ALA A 385 -7.21 -14.85 -21.90
N LEU A 386 -7.57 -13.74 -21.23
CA LEU A 386 -6.96 -12.42 -21.46
C LEU A 386 -5.98 -12.03 -20.36
N CYS A 387 -6.37 -12.24 -19.10
CA CYS A 387 -5.58 -11.88 -17.92
C CYS A 387 -5.25 -13.15 -17.13
N PRO A 388 -3.99 -13.62 -17.08
CA PRO A 388 -3.64 -14.85 -16.39
C PRO A 388 -4.08 -14.85 -14.91
N PHE A 389 -4.48 -16.01 -14.37
CA PHE A 389 -4.81 -16.15 -12.94
C PHE A 389 -3.64 -15.75 -12.03
N ALA A 390 -2.41 -16.02 -12.49
CA ALA A 390 -1.19 -15.64 -11.79
C ALA A 390 -0.84 -14.15 -11.86
N ALA A 391 -1.50 -13.36 -12.72
CA ALA A 391 -1.18 -11.95 -12.89
C ALA A 391 -1.23 -11.21 -11.54
N HIS A 392 -0.25 -10.36 -11.26
CA HIS A 392 -0.06 -9.72 -9.96
C HIS A 392 -1.34 -9.07 -9.40
N ILE A 393 -2.06 -8.29 -10.22
CA ILE A 393 -3.30 -7.63 -9.77
C ILE A 393 -4.49 -8.58 -9.58
N ARG A 394 -4.49 -9.75 -10.23
CA ARG A 394 -5.54 -10.78 -10.11
C ARG A 394 -5.30 -11.64 -8.88
N LYS A 395 -4.05 -12.01 -8.61
CA LYS A 395 -3.60 -12.65 -7.36
C LYS A 395 -3.89 -11.81 -6.13
N THR A 396 -3.56 -10.51 -6.17
CA THR A 396 -3.67 -9.64 -4.99
C THR A 396 -5.07 -9.07 -4.77
N ASN A 397 -5.92 -9.08 -5.80
CA ASN A 397 -7.31 -8.68 -5.72
C ASN A 397 -8.15 -9.44 -6.76
N PRO A 398 -8.65 -10.64 -6.43
CA PRO A 398 -9.46 -11.48 -7.32
C PRO A 398 -10.83 -10.89 -7.71
N ARG A 399 -11.19 -9.69 -7.20
CA ARG A 399 -12.46 -9.01 -7.48
C ARG A 399 -13.67 -9.90 -7.19
N ASP A 400 -14.42 -10.26 -8.23
CA ASP A 400 -15.59 -11.15 -8.26
C ASP A 400 -15.24 -12.58 -8.67
N GLU A 401 -14.00 -13.02 -8.50
CA GLU A 401 -13.70 -14.44 -8.54
C GLU A 401 -14.10 -15.12 -7.24
N THR A 402 -14.66 -16.32 -7.36
CA THR A 402 -14.73 -17.23 -6.22
C THR A 402 -13.32 -17.61 -5.78
N THR A 403 -13.04 -17.53 -4.49
CA THR A 403 -11.70 -17.79 -3.94
C THR A 403 -11.68 -19.08 -3.13
N ASP A 404 -10.49 -19.49 -2.71
CA ASP A 404 -10.23 -20.58 -1.79
C ASP A 404 -10.96 -20.46 -0.45
N THR A 405 -11.33 -19.23 -0.06
CA THR A 405 -12.00 -18.96 1.22
C THR A 405 -13.51 -18.82 1.16
N GLY A 406 -14.12 -18.83 -0.03
CA GLY A 406 -15.58 -18.73 -0.18
C GLY A 406 -16.04 -17.66 -1.16
N SER A 407 -17.00 -16.84 -0.69
CA SER A 407 -17.86 -15.98 -1.52
C SER A 407 -17.10 -14.80 -2.17
N LEU A 408 -17.76 -14.14 -3.13
CA LEU A 408 -17.21 -13.00 -3.88
C LEU A 408 -16.74 -11.84 -2.98
N SER A 409 -17.43 -11.64 -1.85
CA SER A 409 -17.15 -10.58 -0.89
C SER A 409 -16.00 -10.91 0.08
N ASP A 410 -15.48 -12.15 0.07
CA ASP A 410 -14.27 -12.47 0.83
C ASP A 410 -13.06 -11.65 0.35
N SER A 411 -12.99 -11.31 -0.94
CA SER A 411 -11.93 -10.45 -1.46
C SER A 411 -11.93 -9.06 -0.81
N LEU A 412 -13.10 -8.56 -0.37
CA LEU A 412 -13.25 -7.26 0.29
C LEU A 412 -12.64 -7.25 1.70
N VAL A 413 -12.74 -8.35 2.45
CA VAL A 413 -12.16 -8.42 3.80
C VAL A 413 -10.63 -8.50 3.78
N ARG A 414 -10.02 -8.83 2.64
CA ARG A 414 -8.56 -8.92 2.46
C ARG A 414 -7.90 -7.60 2.07
N ARG A 415 -8.68 -6.59 1.71
CA ARG A 415 -8.16 -5.36 1.10
C ARG A 415 -7.24 -4.61 2.04
N ILE A 416 -6.22 -3.96 1.49
CA ILE A 416 -5.26 -3.11 2.19
C ILE A 416 -5.24 -1.72 1.56
N LEU A 417 -4.83 -0.70 2.33
CA LEU A 417 -4.55 0.63 1.80
C LEU A 417 -3.06 0.79 1.56
N ARG A 418 -2.63 0.77 0.29
CA ARG A 418 -1.20 0.93 -0.04
C ARG A 418 -0.81 2.40 -0.09
N ARG A 419 0.35 2.74 0.47
CA ARG A 419 0.97 4.09 0.53
C ARG A 419 2.44 4.05 0.13
N GLY A 420 2.80 3.07 -0.70
CA GLY A 420 4.18 2.85 -1.08
C GLY A 420 4.74 3.98 -1.94
N ILE A 421 6.07 4.08 -1.94
CA ILE A 421 6.81 5.07 -2.73
C ILE A 421 8.12 4.46 -3.23
N PRO A 422 8.55 4.71 -4.48
CA PRO A 422 9.84 4.25 -4.96
C PRO A 422 11.00 4.85 -4.14
N PHE A 423 12.13 4.16 -4.08
CA PHE A 423 13.39 4.69 -3.58
C PHE A 423 14.52 4.42 -4.58
N GLY A 424 15.57 5.22 -4.51
CA GLY A 424 16.72 5.13 -5.41
C GLY A 424 16.43 5.67 -6.82
N GLU A 425 17.50 5.98 -7.55
CA GLU A 425 17.41 6.56 -8.89
C GLU A 425 16.86 5.54 -9.91
N PRO A 426 15.97 5.97 -10.83
CA PRO A 426 15.46 5.11 -11.88
C PRO A 426 16.57 4.67 -12.85
N LEU A 427 16.39 3.50 -13.48
CA LEU A 427 17.25 3.08 -14.57
C LEU A 427 16.57 3.35 -15.92
N PRO A 428 17.30 3.93 -16.89
CA PRO A 428 16.79 4.08 -18.25
C PRO A 428 16.79 2.70 -18.93
N VAL A 429 15.65 2.02 -18.85
CA VAL A 429 15.44 0.74 -19.54
C VAL A 429 14.53 0.96 -20.74
N ASN A 430 15.00 0.56 -21.90
CA ASN A 430 14.19 0.41 -23.08
C ASN A 430 13.66 -1.03 -23.12
N PHE A 431 12.36 -1.20 -23.30
CA PHE A 431 11.71 -2.52 -23.22
C PHE A 431 12.19 -3.50 -24.30
N GLU A 432 12.64 -3.01 -25.45
CA GLU A 432 13.16 -3.83 -26.55
C GLU A 432 14.67 -4.09 -26.43
N THR A 433 15.46 -3.03 -26.19
CA THR A 433 16.93 -3.12 -26.23
C THR A 433 17.56 -3.39 -24.87
N GLY A 434 16.79 -3.34 -23.77
CA GLY A 434 17.27 -3.51 -22.41
C GLY A 434 17.88 -2.23 -21.81
N LEU A 435 18.88 -2.40 -20.94
CA LEU A 435 19.54 -1.28 -20.26
C LEU A 435 20.28 -0.40 -21.27
N THR A 436 20.03 0.92 -21.23
CA THR A 436 20.62 1.89 -22.17
C THR A 436 21.78 2.69 -21.57
N GLY A 437 22.35 2.24 -20.45
CA GLY A 437 23.45 2.90 -19.72
C GLY A 437 24.11 2.01 -18.66
N SER A 438 24.88 2.60 -17.75
CA SER A 438 25.45 1.90 -16.60
C SER A 438 24.62 2.10 -15.33
N ASP A 439 24.49 1.06 -14.51
CA ASP A 439 23.86 1.18 -13.19
C ASP A 439 24.86 1.76 -12.18
N GLN A 440 24.91 3.09 -12.11
CA GLN A 440 25.83 3.83 -11.24
C GLN A 440 25.56 3.62 -9.73
N TYR A 441 24.38 3.10 -9.37
CA TYR A 441 23.94 2.92 -7.98
C TYR A 441 23.91 1.45 -7.57
N GLY A 442 24.48 0.56 -8.39
CA GLY A 442 24.68 -0.85 -8.05
C GLY A 442 23.40 -1.57 -7.62
N GLY A 443 22.26 -1.26 -8.24
CA GLY A 443 21.00 -1.95 -7.97
C GLY A 443 20.19 -1.41 -6.79
N ASN A 444 20.66 -0.40 -6.06
CA ASN A 444 20.01 0.10 -4.83
C ASN A 444 18.78 0.98 -5.11
N ARG A 445 17.74 0.37 -5.67
CA ARG A 445 16.45 0.98 -5.98
C ARG A 445 15.33 -0.02 -5.72
N GLY A 446 14.12 0.49 -5.58
CA GLY A 446 12.95 -0.37 -5.43
C GLY A 446 11.78 0.36 -4.82
N LEU A 447 10.98 -0.35 -4.04
CA LEU A 447 9.76 0.16 -3.44
C LEU A 447 9.84 0.11 -1.91
N MET A 448 9.57 1.24 -1.26
CA MET A 448 9.11 1.24 0.12
C MET A 448 7.63 0.88 0.09
N PHE A 449 7.31 -0.40 0.23
CA PHE A 449 5.93 -0.85 0.34
C PHE A 449 5.42 -0.51 1.74
N VAL A 450 4.30 0.19 1.77
CA VAL A 450 3.64 0.66 2.99
C VAL A 450 2.16 0.31 2.86
N ALA A 451 1.60 -0.35 3.87
CA ALA A 451 0.19 -0.71 3.85
C ALA A 451 -0.48 -0.58 5.22
N TYR A 452 -1.73 -0.11 5.22
CA TYR A 452 -2.57 0.03 6.41
C TYR A 452 -3.73 -0.96 6.41
N MET A 453 -4.01 -1.52 7.59
CA MET A 453 -5.03 -2.54 7.84
C MET A 453 -5.38 -2.64 9.34
N THR A 454 -6.43 -3.41 9.69
CA THR A 454 -6.76 -3.75 11.08
C THR A 454 -6.48 -5.20 11.46
N SER A 455 -6.12 -6.06 10.50
CA SER A 455 -5.60 -7.40 10.78
C SER A 455 -4.47 -7.73 9.81
N ILE A 456 -3.26 -7.81 10.33
CA ILE A 456 -2.07 -8.14 9.53
C ILE A 456 -2.20 -9.56 8.99
N GLU A 457 -2.61 -10.51 9.83
CA GLU A 457 -2.79 -11.91 9.44
C GLU A 457 -3.84 -12.05 8.31
N LYS A 458 -5.02 -11.46 8.49
CA LYS A 458 -6.15 -11.67 7.55
C LYS A 458 -6.02 -10.89 6.25
N GLN A 459 -5.13 -9.89 6.19
CA GLN A 459 -4.96 -9.01 5.05
C GLN A 459 -3.55 -9.19 4.43
N PHE A 460 -2.51 -8.53 4.94
CA PHE A 460 -1.18 -8.55 4.32
C PHE A 460 -0.55 -9.94 4.27
N GLU A 461 -0.52 -10.67 5.39
CA GLU A 461 0.10 -12.00 5.42
C GLU A 461 -0.72 -12.99 4.59
N PHE A 462 -2.05 -12.89 4.63
CA PHE A 462 -2.92 -13.73 3.81
C PHE A 462 -2.65 -13.52 2.32
N ILE A 463 -2.68 -12.28 1.81
CA ILE A 463 -2.40 -12.01 0.40
C ILE A 463 -1.01 -12.54 0.02
N SER A 464 -0.01 -12.35 0.90
CA SER A 464 1.36 -12.79 0.63
C SER A 464 1.49 -14.31 0.58
N ARG A 465 1.13 -15.00 1.67
CA ARG A 465 1.40 -16.43 1.82
C ARG A 465 0.37 -17.32 1.14
N ASN A 466 -0.91 -16.93 1.19
CA ASN A 466 -2.01 -17.75 0.69
C ASN A 466 -2.22 -17.53 -0.79
N TRP A 467 -2.05 -16.32 -1.32
CA TRP A 467 -2.30 -16.03 -2.73
C TRP A 467 -1.01 -15.90 -3.54
N MET A 468 -0.16 -14.92 -3.23
CA MET A 468 1.03 -14.64 -4.06
C MET A 468 2.03 -15.81 -4.06
N ASN A 469 2.24 -16.44 -2.91
CA ASN A 469 3.19 -17.54 -2.75
C ASN A 469 2.60 -18.93 -3.07
N SER A 470 1.30 -19.01 -3.42
CA SER A 470 0.66 -20.28 -3.75
C SER A 470 0.65 -20.51 -5.25
N LYS A 471 0.88 -21.76 -5.68
CA LYS A 471 0.65 -22.19 -7.07
C LYS A 471 -0.83 -22.36 -7.40
N CYS A 472 -1.65 -22.66 -6.39
CA CYS A 472 -3.02 -23.13 -6.58
C CYS A 472 -4.07 -22.07 -6.22
N GLU A 473 -3.70 -21.08 -5.41
CA GLU A 473 -4.67 -20.18 -4.78
C GLU A 473 -4.46 -18.72 -5.22
N PRO A 474 -5.53 -17.91 -5.34
CA PRO A 474 -6.94 -18.26 -5.15
C PRO A 474 -7.54 -19.06 -6.31
N LYS A 475 -6.82 -19.14 -7.44
CA LYS A 475 -7.10 -19.99 -8.59
C LYS A 475 -5.80 -20.62 -9.07
N GLU A 476 -5.92 -21.83 -9.61
CA GLU A 476 -4.79 -22.54 -10.17
C GLU A 476 -4.25 -21.80 -11.40
N GLY A 477 -2.93 -21.65 -11.46
CA GLY A 477 -2.25 -20.84 -12.48
C GLY A 477 -0.81 -20.50 -12.11
N GLY A 478 -0.35 -20.90 -10.92
CA GLY A 478 1.01 -20.70 -10.42
C GLY A 478 1.15 -19.52 -9.49
N HIS A 479 2.39 -19.19 -9.16
CA HIS A 479 2.73 -18.12 -8.22
C HIS A 479 2.51 -16.75 -8.85
N ASP A 480 2.38 -15.72 -8.00
CA ASP A 480 2.55 -14.35 -8.45
C ASP A 480 3.96 -14.16 -9.04
N PRO A 481 4.08 -13.72 -10.31
CA PRO A 481 5.35 -13.67 -10.99
C PRO A 481 6.24 -12.51 -10.50
N ILE A 482 5.67 -11.47 -9.91
CA ILE A 482 6.38 -10.25 -9.51
C ILE A 482 6.88 -10.35 -8.08
N THR A 483 5.97 -10.62 -7.12
CA THR A 483 6.26 -10.56 -5.69
C THR A 483 6.06 -11.89 -4.96
N GLY A 484 5.55 -12.92 -5.63
CA GLY A 484 5.47 -14.25 -5.05
C GLY A 484 6.84 -14.73 -4.63
N GLN A 485 6.92 -15.44 -3.50
CA GLN A 485 8.14 -16.01 -2.94
C GLN A 485 7.93 -17.48 -2.63
N HIS A 486 9.02 -18.23 -2.68
CA HIS A 486 9.02 -19.65 -2.36
C HIS A 486 10.33 -19.98 -1.64
N GLU A 487 10.26 -20.47 -0.40
CA GLU A 487 11.47 -20.74 0.37
C GLU A 487 12.13 -22.08 -0.03
N ARG A 488 11.34 -23.01 -0.57
CA ARG A 488 11.77 -24.36 -0.97
C ARG A 488 12.28 -24.39 -2.41
N ASP A 489 12.84 -25.53 -2.83
CA ASP A 489 13.29 -25.81 -4.20
C ASP A 489 14.16 -24.71 -4.84
N ALA A 490 15.23 -24.31 -4.14
CA ALA A 490 16.14 -23.26 -4.58
C ALA A 490 15.46 -21.92 -4.93
N ARG A 491 14.31 -21.62 -4.30
CA ARG A 491 13.49 -20.42 -4.53
C ARG A 491 12.90 -20.28 -5.94
N LYS A 492 12.81 -21.40 -6.67
CA LYS A 492 12.12 -21.45 -7.96
C LYS A 492 10.63 -21.24 -7.77
N ARG A 493 10.05 -20.45 -8.66
CA ARG A 493 8.60 -20.26 -8.81
C ARG A 493 8.21 -20.57 -10.26
N GLU A 494 6.92 -20.69 -10.50
CA GLU A 494 6.39 -20.94 -11.84
C GLU A 494 4.98 -20.39 -11.96
N PHE A 495 4.58 -20.08 -13.19
CA PHE A 495 3.21 -19.73 -13.54
C PHE A 495 2.84 -20.21 -14.95
N GLU A 496 1.54 -20.37 -15.18
CA GLU A 496 1.00 -20.83 -16.45
C GLU A 496 0.66 -19.65 -17.35
N LEU A 497 1.12 -19.73 -18.60
CA LEU A 497 0.82 -18.76 -19.65
C LEU A 497 0.79 -19.44 -21.02
N MET A 498 -0.31 -19.26 -21.77
CA MET A 498 -0.46 -19.82 -23.13
C MET A 498 -0.16 -21.33 -23.19
N ASP A 499 -0.73 -22.09 -22.27
CA ASP A 499 -0.54 -23.55 -22.12
C ASP A 499 0.92 -23.98 -21.89
N ARG A 500 1.75 -23.07 -21.35
CA ARG A 500 3.14 -23.33 -20.98
C ARG A 500 3.41 -22.90 -19.54
N THR A 501 4.16 -23.73 -18.84
CA THR A 501 4.76 -23.38 -17.56
C THR A 501 5.98 -22.50 -17.77
N ILE A 502 5.92 -21.27 -17.28
CA ILE A 502 7.04 -20.33 -17.25
C ILE A 502 7.76 -20.45 -15.91
N VAL A 503 9.05 -20.74 -15.94
CA VAL A 503 9.87 -20.91 -14.73
C VAL A 503 10.54 -19.60 -14.34
N LEU A 504 10.41 -19.24 -13.08
CA LEU A 504 11.02 -18.06 -12.46
C LEU A 504 12.17 -18.53 -11.55
N ASP A 505 13.38 -18.52 -12.08
CA ASP A 505 14.58 -19.01 -11.40
C ASP A 505 15.34 -17.93 -10.61
N LYS A 506 14.91 -16.68 -10.74
CA LYS A 506 15.43 -15.52 -10.02
C LYS A 506 14.30 -14.72 -9.36
N GLU A 507 14.64 -14.08 -8.25
CA GLU A 507 13.79 -13.09 -7.61
C GLU A 507 14.29 -11.70 -7.99
N TRP A 508 13.40 -10.88 -8.53
CA TRP A 508 13.71 -9.49 -8.85
C TRP A 508 13.22 -8.55 -7.76
N VAL A 509 12.31 -9.00 -6.90
CA VAL A 509 11.84 -8.25 -5.73
C VAL A 509 12.45 -8.87 -4.49
N ILE A 510 13.46 -8.19 -3.93
CA ILE A 510 14.29 -8.71 -2.84
C ILE A 510 13.95 -7.96 -1.54
N PRO A 511 13.50 -8.65 -0.50
CA PRO A 511 13.10 -8.03 0.75
C PRO A 511 14.31 -7.71 1.63
N THR A 512 14.63 -6.43 1.77
CA THR A 512 15.85 -5.96 2.44
C THR A 512 15.58 -5.26 3.77
N GLY A 513 14.37 -5.38 4.30
CA GLY A 513 13.97 -4.81 5.57
C GLY A 513 12.46 -4.76 5.71
N GLY A 514 11.99 -4.81 6.95
CA GLY A 514 10.57 -4.67 7.22
C GLY A 514 10.23 -4.88 8.67
N GLU A 515 9.08 -4.33 9.07
CA GLU A 515 8.51 -4.51 10.40
C GLU A 515 7.00 -4.25 10.38
N TYR A 516 6.30 -4.83 11.36
CA TYR A 516 4.92 -4.54 11.69
C TYR A 516 4.85 -3.47 12.77
N PHE A 517 4.11 -2.41 12.48
CA PHE A 517 3.90 -1.29 13.38
C PHE A 517 2.41 -1.12 13.70
N PHE A 518 2.13 -0.46 14.81
CA PHE A 518 0.84 0.11 15.15
C PHE A 518 0.94 1.63 15.07
N GLN A 519 0.09 2.24 14.24
CA GLN A 519 -0.12 3.67 14.15
C GLN A 519 -1.23 4.05 15.14
N PRO A 520 -0.93 4.68 16.29
CA PRO A 520 -1.91 5.09 17.27
C PRO A 520 -2.72 6.32 16.83
N SER A 521 -3.80 6.62 17.55
CA SER A 521 -4.51 7.89 17.43
C SER A 521 -3.72 9.06 18.03
N ILE A 522 -4.15 10.30 17.74
CA ILE A 522 -3.52 11.52 18.29
C ILE A 522 -3.61 11.55 19.82
N SER A 523 -4.77 11.22 20.39
CA SER A 523 -4.93 11.16 21.85
C SER A 523 -4.10 10.04 22.48
N ALA A 524 -3.96 8.88 21.83
CA ALA A 524 -3.11 7.80 22.32
C ALA A 524 -1.63 8.19 22.36
N LEU A 525 -1.14 8.89 21.34
CA LEU A 525 0.21 9.47 21.35
C LEU A 525 0.37 10.36 22.57
N ARG A 526 -0.53 11.33 22.74
CA ARG A 526 -0.43 12.35 23.80
C ARG A 526 -0.56 11.78 25.20
N ASN A 527 -1.52 10.88 25.41
CA ASN A 527 -2.00 10.53 26.75
C ASN A 527 -1.45 9.19 27.25
N VAL A 528 -0.92 8.35 26.36
CA VAL A 528 -0.39 7.01 26.70
C VAL A 528 1.08 6.92 26.36
N LEU A 529 1.45 7.17 25.10
CA LEU A 529 2.79 6.86 24.60
C LEU A 529 3.83 7.96 24.84
N ALA A 530 3.40 9.21 24.97
CA ALA A 530 4.24 10.37 25.24
C ALA A 530 4.13 10.90 26.69
N LYS A 531 3.36 10.22 27.54
CA LYS A 531 3.07 10.63 28.92
C LYS A 531 4.19 10.30 29.89
#